data_AF-A0AAU4KXG7-F1
#
_entry.id   AF-A0AAU4KXG7-F1
#
_cell.length_a   1.000
_cell.length_b   1.000
_cell.length_c   1.000
_cell.angle_alpha   90.00
_cell.angle_beta   90.00
_cell.angle_gamma   90.00
#
_symmetry.space_group_name_H-M   'P 1'
#
loop_
_entity.id
_entity.type
_entity.pdbx_description
1 polymer ?
#
loop_
_entity_poly.entity_id
_entity_poly.type
_entity_poly.pdbx_seq_one_letter_code
_entity_poly.pdbx_strand_id
1 'polypeptide(L)' 'MSLSADGVRLTHLPRPGAPSTDPADEAPDQVHVSARGTAGELVLVLYGRVPVDSVKVDGESRVLDLLKDWDPNE' A
#
# COMPACT_ATOMS: atom_id res chain seq x y z
N MET A 1 26.51 -12.26 13.04
CA MET A 1 25.47 -11.83 12.08
C MET A 1 25.80 -10.39 11.69
N SER A 2 26.15 -10.15 10.43
CA SER A 2 26.47 -8.81 9.91
C SER A 2 25.27 -8.33 9.11
N LEU A 3 24.56 -7.32 9.59
CA LEU A 3 23.51 -6.65 8.81
C LEU A 3 24.19 -5.81 7.72
N SER A 4 23.87 -6.10 6.45
CA SER A 4 24.30 -5.26 5.33
C SER A 4 23.51 -3.96 5.37
N ALA A 5 24.21 -2.82 5.27
CA ALA A 5 23.60 -1.49 5.18
C ALA A 5 22.94 -1.22 3.80
N ASP A 6 22.79 -2.25 2.96
CA ASP A 6 22.06 -2.21 1.68
C ASP A 6 20.53 -2.19 1.89
N GLY A 7 20.08 -1.59 3.00
CA GLY A 7 18.68 -1.39 3.35
C GLY A 7 18.13 -0.17 2.63
N VAL A 8 17.03 -0.39 1.91
CA VAL A 8 16.25 0.60 1.14
C VAL A 8 16.90 1.00 -0.19
N ARG A 9 16.73 0.14 -1.21
CA ARG A 9 16.70 0.63 -2.59
C ARG A 9 15.38 1.36 -2.79
N LEU A 10 15.43 2.69 -2.79
CA LEU A 10 14.33 3.53 -3.28
C LEU A 10 14.27 3.39 -4.81
N THR A 11 13.72 2.28 -5.29
CA THR A 11 13.19 2.24 -6.65
C THR A 11 11.99 3.17 -6.67
N HIS A 12 12.13 4.29 -7.35
CA HIS A 12 11.04 5.25 -7.52
C HIS A 12 9.86 4.52 -8.14
N LEU A 13 8.79 4.30 -7.37
CA LEU A 13 7.57 3.71 -7.90
C LEU A 13 7.06 4.64 -9.01
N PRO A 14 6.73 4.14 -10.21
CA PRO A 14 6.06 4.94 -11.21
C PRO A 14 4.85 5.62 -10.57
N ARG A 15 4.60 6.87 -10.95
CA ARG A 15 3.41 7.58 -10.49
C ARG A 15 2.19 6.71 -10.86
N PRO A 16 1.25 6.43 -9.94
CA PRO A 16 -0.01 5.79 -10.30
C PRO A 16 -0.63 6.56 -11.48
N GLY A 17 -0.90 5.90 -12.62
CA GLY A 17 -1.32 6.54 -13.88
C GLY A 17 -0.23 6.75 -14.92
N ALA A 18 1.04 6.41 -14.66
CA ALA A 18 2.10 6.52 -15.65
C ALA A 18 2.04 5.32 -16.63
N PRO A 19 2.11 5.55 -17.95
CA PRO A 19 2.12 4.44 -18.90
C PRO A 19 3.38 3.61 -18.69
N SER A 20 3.20 2.34 -18.32
CA SER A 20 4.28 1.37 -18.25
C SER A 20 4.71 0.94 -19.65
N THR A 21 6.02 0.79 -19.85
CA THR A 21 6.61 0.28 -21.11
C THR A 21 6.76 -1.24 -21.07
N ASP A 22 6.37 -1.90 -19.98
CA ASP A 22 6.48 -3.35 -19.82
C ASP A 22 5.28 -4.04 -20.49
N PRO A 23 5.49 -4.94 -21.47
CA PRO A 23 4.39 -5.62 -22.18
C PRO A 23 3.56 -6.57 -21.29
N ALA A 24 3.96 -6.78 -20.04
CA ALA A 24 3.18 -7.51 -19.04
C ALA A 24 2.16 -6.63 -18.28
N ASP A 25 2.19 -5.31 -18.49
CA ASP A 25 1.44 -4.31 -17.73
C ASP A 25 0.15 -3.85 -18.44
N GLU A 26 -0.49 -4.76 -19.19
CA GLU A 26 -1.79 -4.54 -19.84
C GLU A 26 -2.99 -4.87 -18.91
N ALA A 27 -2.81 -4.74 -17.59
CA ALA A 27 -3.96 -4.67 -16.69
C ALA A 27 -4.33 -3.19 -16.54
N PRO A 28 -5.61 -2.80 -16.73
CA PRO A 28 -6.00 -1.41 -16.48
C PRO A 28 -5.59 -1.03 -15.06
N ASP A 29 -4.94 0.13 -14.96
CA ASP A 29 -4.39 0.78 -13.76
C ASP A 29 -5.50 1.08 -12.73
N GLN A 30 -6.07 0.01 -12.18
CA GLN A 30 -7.12 0.07 -11.17
C GLN A 30 -6.42 0.35 -9.85
N VAL A 31 -6.65 1.54 -9.32
CA VAL A 31 -6.38 1.81 -7.91
C VAL A 31 -7.19 0.79 -7.11
N HIS A 32 -6.52 -0.28 -6.67
CA HIS A 32 -7.14 -1.32 -5.87
C HIS A 32 -7.72 -0.71 -4.60
N VAL A 33 -7.01 0.23 -3.95
CA VAL A 33 -7.50 1.00 -2.81
C VAL A 33 -6.64 2.24 -2.54
N SER A 34 -7.25 3.33 -2.04
CA SER A 34 -6.57 4.54 -1.55
C SER A 34 -7.21 5.00 -0.25
N ALA A 35 -6.40 5.31 0.78
CA ALA A 35 -6.86 5.84 2.05
C ALA A 35 -6.29 7.25 2.30
N ARG A 36 -7.11 8.20 2.77
CA ARG A 36 -6.74 9.59 3.04
C ARG A 36 -7.25 10.05 4.40
N GLY A 37 -6.35 10.65 5.18
CA GLY A 37 -6.62 11.23 6.49
C GLY A 37 -5.39 11.98 7.00
N THR A 38 -5.43 12.44 8.25
CA THR A 38 -4.24 12.94 8.93
C THR A 38 -3.23 11.81 9.17
N ALA A 39 -1.96 12.18 9.36
CA ALA A 39 -0.93 11.20 9.71
C ALA A 39 -1.31 10.38 10.95
N GLY A 40 -1.90 11.01 11.97
CA GLY A 40 -2.34 10.33 13.19
C GLY A 40 -3.45 9.31 12.95
N GLU A 41 -4.45 9.66 12.15
CA GLU A 41 -5.55 8.75 11.80
C GLU A 41 -5.04 7.54 11.00
N LEU A 42 -4.18 7.78 10.00
CA LEU A 42 -3.58 6.71 9.20
C LEU A 42 -2.74 5.75 10.06
N VAL A 43 -1.96 6.28 11.00
CA VAL A 43 -1.19 5.47 11.95
C VAL A 43 -2.12 4.60 12.81
N LEU A 44 -3.17 5.18 13.39
CA LEU A 44 -4.10 4.41 14.23
C LEU A 44 -4.83 3.29 13.46
N VAL A 45 -5.19 3.54 12.20
CA VAL A 45 -5.79 2.54 11.30
C VAL A 45 -4.80 1.39 11.02
N LEU A 46 -3.56 1.71 10.66
CA LEU A 46 -2.53 0.70 10.33
C LEU A 46 -2.15 -0.17 11.54
N TYR A 47 -2.24 0.37 12.76
CA TYR A 47 -2.06 -0.39 14.00
C TYR A 47 -3.33 -1.10 14.50
N GLY A 48 -4.42 -1.10 13.72
CA GLY A 48 -5.69 -1.74 14.08
C GLY A 48 -6.38 -1.14 15.31
N ARG A 49 -6.05 0.11 15.69
CA ARG A 49 -6.61 0.78 16.86
C ARG A 49 -7.95 1.45 16.58
N VAL A 50 -8.21 1.79 15.32
CA VAL A 50 -9.49 2.33 14.83
C VAL A 50 -9.85 1.66 13.51
N PRO A 51 -11.14 1.55 13.15
CA PRO A 51 -11.55 0.91 11.90
C PRO A 51 -11.11 1.75 10.68
N VAL A 52 -10.85 1.06 9.56
CA VAL A 52 -10.39 1.69 8.30
C VAL A 52 -11.40 2.67 7.72
N ASP A 53 -12.69 2.45 7.98
CA ASP A 53 -13.78 3.35 7.57
C ASP A 53 -13.79 4.69 8.33
N SER A 54 -12.87 4.88 9.29
CA SER A 54 -12.66 6.17 9.98
C SER A 54 -11.89 7.18 9.12
N VAL A 55 -11.24 6.74 8.04
CA VAL A 55 -10.54 7.61 7.07
C VAL A 55 -11.24 7.54 5.70
N LYS A 56 -11.00 8.52 4.83
CA LYS A 56 -11.57 8.47 3.48
C LYS A 56 -10.92 7.33 2.70
N VAL A 57 -11.70 6.32 2.34
CA VAL A 57 -11.26 5.21 1.48
C VAL A 57 -11.94 5.33 0.12
N ASP A 58 -11.14 5.26 -0.95
CA ASP A 58 -11.58 5.15 -2.32
C ASP A 58 -11.10 3.79 -2.87
N GLY A 59 -11.94 3.05 -3.60
CA GLY A 59 -11.61 1.71 -4.13
C GLY A 59 -12.05 0.55 -3.21
N GLU A 60 -11.41 -0.61 -3.35
CA GLU A 60 -11.75 -1.85 -2.64
C GLU A 60 -11.11 -1.91 -1.25
N SER A 61 -11.83 -1.44 -0.23
CA SER A 61 -11.36 -1.45 1.17
C SER A 61 -10.94 -2.83 1.67
N ARG A 62 -11.51 -3.92 1.13
CA ARG A 62 -11.13 -5.31 1.44
C ARG A 62 -9.65 -5.60 1.19
N VAL A 63 -9.00 -4.90 0.25
CA VAL A 63 -7.56 -5.04 0.00
C VAL A 63 -6.75 -4.64 1.23
N LEU A 64 -7.22 -3.65 2.01
CA LEU A 64 -6.58 -3.27 3.27
C LEU A 64 -6.75 -4.32 4.35
N ASP A 65 -7.82 -5.12 4.31
CA ASP A 65 -7.98 -6.25 5.24
C ASP A 65 -7.05 -7.40 4.88
N LEU A 66 -6.88 -7.70 3.58
CA LEU A 66 -5.87 -8.66 3.12
C LEU A 66 -4.45 -8.25 3.52
N LEU A 67 -4.14 -6.95 3.49
CA LEU A 67 -2.84 -6.43 3.93
C LEU A 67 -2.62 -6.59 5.44
N LYS A 68 -3.69 -6.49 6.27
CA LYS A 68 -3.59 -6.73 7.72
C LYS A 68 -3.30 -8.19 8.05
N ASP A 69 -3.87 -9.10 7.26
CA ASP A 69 -3.73 -10.55 7.44
C ASP A 69 -2.44 -11.09 6.82
N TRP A 70 -1.66 -10.26 6.11
CA TRP A 70 -0.43 -10.67 5.46
C TRP A 70 0.69 -10.99 6.47
N ASP A 71 1.18 -12.23 6.45
CA ASP A 71 2.44 -12.60 7.11
C ASP A 71 3.61 -12.50 6.11
N PRO A 72 4.59 -11.60 6.32
CA PRO A 72 5.72 -11.44 5.41
C PRO A 72 6.72 -12.60 5.42
N ASN A 73 6.58 -13.57 6.33
CA ASN A 73 7.51 -14.69 6.49
C ASN A 73 6.97 -16.04 5.99
N GLU A 74 5.79 -16.06 5.36
CA GLU A 74 5.32 -17.24 4.62
C GLU A 74 6.14 -17.52 3.34
#